data_AF-A0A848XZ03-F1
#
_entry.id   AF-A0A848XZ03-F1
#
_cell.length_a   1.000
_cell.length_b   1.000
_cell.length_c   1.000
_cell.angle_alpha   90.00
_cell.angle_beta   90.00
_cell.angle_gamma   90.00
#
_symmetry.space_group_name_H-M   'P 1'
#
loop_
_entity.id
_entity.type
_entity.pdbx_description
1 polymer ?
#
loop_
_entity_poly.entity_id
_entity_poly.type
_entity_poly.pdbx_seq_one_letter_code
_entity_poly.pdbx_strand_id
1 'polypeptide(L)'
;MFPFDLLPYWDRAALDRALPPRKGRDAFVELHNLIAAAESPHDFGPDDLRRIGRQHGVDLRTTFTGERRGLYAEYLDHCLGHENLTDEDRAMLAHLARALWLSADDLRVIHEQAFGRTVSSIIADDCLSLEERLLLYKLQHTLHLDPGEANEVYETMAREKLLVTVARALCDGELSTEEAEEIEALEARLDVRVPERVEVMLDRAARRWRLRHGALQPTDVFVRLLPGEFGYFSTPGWWRELNYARLRVLLGQYRDKIHRGETADLYIPEKAFLGRKPHDGHIEITNKRLALLRGNDEPVLYSLFSLVGVERYANGVRISVKGDRTFVLNAGSDTKTLYAVLYRALHPGRALPHGG
;
A
#
# COMPACT_ATOMS: atom_id res chain seq x y z
N MET A 1 -32.35 -15.08 23.06
CA MET A 1 -31.80 -16.44 22.92
C MET A 1 -30.30 -16.31 22.83
N PHE A 2 -29.53 -17.04 23.64
CA PHE A 2 -28.06 -16.95 23.63
C PHE A 2 -27.48 -17.52 22.33
N PRO A 3 -26.32 -17.05 21.85
CA PRO A 3 -25.67 -17.54 20.63
C PRO A 3 -24.97 -18.90 20.82
N PHE A 4 -25.15 -19.56 21.96
CA PHE A 4 -24.40 -20.74 22.33
C PHE A 4 -25.13 -22.01 21.95
N ASP A 5 -24.45 -22.91 21.25
CA ASP A 5 -24.90 -24.29 21.09
C ASP A 5 -24.59 -25.11 22.35
N LEU A 6 -25.42 -26.12 22.61
CA LEU A 6 -25.18 -27.09 23.68
C LEU A 6 -23.93 -27.94 23.36
N LEU A 7 -22.98 -27.99 24.29
CA LEU A 7 -21.82 -28.86 24.23
C LEU A 7 -22.20 -30.29 24.64
N PRO A 8 -21.80 -31.33 23.88
CA PRO A 8 -22.10 -32.71 24.23
C PRO A 8 -21.32 -33.15 25.48
N TYR A 9 -22.00 -33.74 26.46
CA TYR A 9 -21.37 -34.25 27.70
C TYR A 9 -20.49 -35.50 27.49
N TRP A 10 -20.61 -36.23 26.37
CA TRP A 10 -20.02 -37.57 26.20
C TRP A 10 -19.12 -37.77 24.97
N ASP A 11 -18.96 -36.79 24.09
CA ASP A 11 -18.04 -36.90 22.94
C ASP A 11 -16.68 -36.29 23.27
N ARG A 12 -15.76 -37.14 23.75
CA ARG A 12 -14.38 -36.75 24.06
C ARG A 12 -13.65 -36.11 22.88
N ALA A 13 -13.93 -36.49 21.63
CA ALA A 13 -13.25 -35.96 20.46
C ALA A 13 -13.76 -34.56 20.04
N ALA A 14 -15.05 -34.27 20.26
CA ALA A 14 -15.60 -32.93 20.13
C ALA A 14 -15.11 -32.03 21.27
N LEU A 15 -15.14 -32.53 22.50
CA LEU A 15 -14.58 -31.86 23.67
C LEU A 15 -13.09 -31.54 23.49
N ASP A 16 -12.27 -32.49 23.00
CA ASP A 16 -10.81 -32.35 22.78
C ASP A 16 -10.46 -31.32 21.70
N ARG A 17 -11.40 -31.01 20.80
CA ARG A 17 -11.28 -29.88 19.88
C ARG A 17 -11.69 -28.55 20.52
N ALA A 18 -12.68 -28.55 21.41
CA ALA A 18 -13.25 -27.34 22.00
C ALA A 18 -12.50 -26.85 23.26
N LEU A 19 -11.88 -27.75 24.04
CA LEU A 19 -11.25 -27.44 25.34
C LEU A 19 -9.97 -28.26 25.55
N PRO A 20 -8.89 -27.70 26.13
CA PRO A 20 -7.70 -28.46 26.49
C PRO A 20 -7.96 -29.46 27.64
N PRO A 21 -7.23 -30.59 27.72
CA PRO A 21 -7.40 -31.58 28.79
C PRO A 21 -6.98 -30.98 30.15
N ARG A 22 -7.97 -30.63 30.98
CA ARG A 22 -7.79 -30.06 32.32
C ARG A 22 -8.73 -30.71 33.33
N LYS A 23 -8.33 -30.70 34.60
CA LYS A 23 -9.17 -31.12 35.73
C LYS A 23 -10.39 -30.19 35.84
N GLY A 24 -11.60 -30.75 35.90
CA GLY A 24 -12.85 -29.97 36.00
C GLY A 24 -13.51 -29.59 34.68
N ARG A 25 -13.15 -30.23 33.57
CA ARG A 25 -13.72 -29.94 32.25
C ARG A 25 -15.23 -30.14 32.18
N ASP A 26 -15.74 -31.20 32.81
CA ASP A 26 -17.18 -31.47 32.89
C ASP A 26 -17.92 -30.35 33.64
N ALA A 27 -17.23 -29.67 34.57
CA ALA A 27 -17.74 -28.50 35.27
C ALA A 27 -17.89 -27.29 34.34
N PHE A 28 -16.95 -27.09 33.41
CA PHE A 28 -17.08 -26.03 32.41
C PHE A 28 -18.17 -26.34 31.39
N VAL A 29 -18.28 -27.60 30.92
CA VAL A 29 -19.37 -28.00 30.02
C VAL A 29 -20.74 -27.81 30.68
N GLU A 30 -20.86 -28.14 31.97
CA GLU A 30 -22.09 -27.88 32.72
C GLU A 30 -22.40 -26.39 32.82
N LEU A 31 -21.39 -25.55 33.06
CA LEU A 31 -21.56 -24.09 33.07
C LEU A 31 -21.98 -23.56 31.70
N HIS A 32 -21.31 -23.97 30.62
CA HIS A 32 -21.64 -23.58 29.25
C HIS A 32 -23.06 -23.96 28.90
N ASN A 33 -23.43 -25.22 29.15
CA ASN A 33 -24.76 -25.73 28.83
C ASN A 33 -25.87 -25.08 29.67
N LEU A 34 -25.57 -24.73 30.93
CA LEU A 34 -26.51 -23.96 31.75
C LEU A 34 -26.81 -22.60 31.12
N ILE A 35 -25.78 -21.90 30.62
CA ILE A 35 -25.95 -20.59 29.97
C ILE A 35 -26.62 -20.74 28.61
N ALA A 36 -26.23 -21.74 27.81
CA ALA A 36 -26.82 -22.01 26.50
C ALA A 36 -28.31 -22.39 26.59
N ALA A 37 -28.71 -23.12 27.65
CA ALA A 37 -30.10 -23.54 27.88
C ALA A 37 -30.95 -22.47 28.59
N ALA A 38 -30.36 -21.38 29.06
CA ALA A 38 -31.10 -20.34 29.78
C ALA A 38 -32.05 -19.58 28.83
N GLU A 39 -33.33 -19.52 29.19
CA GLU A 39 -34.33 -18.74 28.45
C GLU A 39 -34.35 -17.29 28.94
N SER A 40 -33.98 -17.07 30.21
CA SER A 40 -33.91 -15.79 30.90
C SER A 40 -32.56 -15.57 31.57
N PRO A 41 -32.07 -14.32 31.66
CA PRO A 41 -30.89 -13.99 32.47
C PRO A 41 -30.99 -14.50 33.90
N HIS A 42 -32.20 -14.56 34.47
CA HIS A 42 -32.39 -14.96 35.86
C HIS A 42 -32.26 -16.47 36.10
N ASP A 43 -32.14 -17.28 35.04
CA ASP A 43 -32.07 -18.75 35.15
C ASP A 43 -30.69 -19.25 35.60
N PHE A 44 -29.68 -18.39 35.55
CA PHE A 44 -28.33 -18.69 36.01
C PHE A 44 -27.75 -17.52 36.79
N GLY A 45 -26.85 -17.81 37.74
CA GLY A 45 -26.23 -16.77 38.55
C GLY A 45 -24.89 -17.15 39.18
N PRO A 46 -24.33 -16.26 40.02
CA PRO A 46 -23.03 -16.48 40.66
C PRO A 46 -22.99 -17.73 41.54
N ASP A 47 -24.15 -18.14 42.08
CA ASP A 47 -24.27 -19.33 42.91
C ASP A 47 -24.16 -20.63 42.11
N ASP A 48 -24.45 -20.61 40.79
CA ASP A 48 -24.27 -21.77 39.93
C ASP A 48 -22.79 -22.13 39.76
N LEU A 49 -21.87 -21.16 39.65
CA LEU A 49 -20.44 -21.49 39.65
C LEU A 49 -20.02 -22.20 40.94
N ARG A 50 -20.58 -21.78 42.09
CA ARG A 50 -20.27 -22.42 43.38
C ARG A 50 -20.90 -23.80 43.48
N ARG A 51 -22.11 -23.99 42.94
CA ARG A 51 -22.81 -25.28 42.89
C ARG A 51 -22.05 -26.26 42.00
N ILE A 52 -21.81 -25.91 40.75
CA ILE A 52 -21.10 -26.73 39.76
C ILE A 52 -19.67 -26.99 40.24
N GLY A 53 -18.97 -25.96 40.74
CA GLY A 53 -17.62 -26.13 41.27
C GLY A 53 -17.53 -27.12 42.43
N ARG A 54 -18.51 -27.11 43.35
CA ARG A 54 -18.60 -28.11 44.43
C ARG A 54 -18.89 -29.52 43.91
N GLN A 55 -19.79 -29.64 42.94
CA GLN A 55 -20.17 -30.93 42.36
C GLN A 55 -19.00 -31.63 41.66
N HIS A 56 -18.13 -30.85 41.00
CA HIS A 56 -16.98 -31.36 40.26
C HIS A 56 -15.64 -31.25 41.01
N GLY A 57 -15.64 -30.73 42.24
CA GLY A 57 -14.44 -30.58 43.07
C GLY A 57 -13.39 -29.63 42.49
N VAL A 58 -13.82 -28.57 41.79
CA VAL A 58 -12.96 -27.56 41.15
C VAL A 58 -13.49 -26.16 41.41
N ASP A 59 -12.60 -25.19 41.66
CA ASP A 59 -13.00 -23.78 41.74
C ASP A 59 -13.07 -23.17 40.33
N LEU A 60 -14.28 -23.07 39.80
CA LEU A 60 -14.54 -22.48 38.48
C LEU A 60 -14.13 -21.00 38.41
N ARG A 61 -14.04 -20.30 39.55
CA ARG A 61 -13.65 -18.88 39.59
C ARG A 61 -12.16 -18.65 39.31
N THR A 62 -11.33 -19.69 39.42
CA THR A 62 -9.88 -19.60 39.23
C THR A 62 -9.36 -20.48 38.11
N THR A 63 -10.05 -21.58 37.80
CA THR A 63 -9.52 -22.64 36.91
C THR A 63 -9.83 -22.42 35.43
N PHE A 64 -10.89 -21.65 35.10
CA PHE A 64 -11.39 -21.44 33.74
C PHE A 64 -11.54 -19.95 33.40
N THR A 65 -10.57 -19.13 33.76
CA THR A 65 -10.66 -17.69 33.53
C THR A 65 -10.70 -17.33 32.05
N GLY A 66 -9.90 -17.99 31.20
CA GLY A 66 -9.91 -17.72 29.76
C GLY A 66 -11.25 -18.09 29.10
N GLU A 67 -11.80 -19.23 29.48
CA GLU A 67 -13.03 -19.78 28.91
C GLU A 67 -14.27 -18.97 29.37
N ARG A 68 -14.30 -18.51 30.63
CA ARG A 68 -15.34 -17.58 31.11
C ARG A 68 -15.25 -16.23 30.39
N ARG A 69 -14.05 -15.69 30.19
CA ARG A 69 -13.86 -14.49 29.37
C ARG A 69 -14.35 -14.71 27.93
N GLY A 70 -14.10 -15.90 27.37
CA GLY A 70 -14.57 -16.30 26.05
C GLY A 70 -16.09 -16.28 25.91
N LEU A 71 -16.83 -16.87 26.86
CA LEU A 71 -18.29 -16.82 26.88
C LEU A 71 -18.83 -15.39 26.89
N TYR A 72 -18.21 -14.51 27.70
CA TYR A 72 -18.58 -13.10 27.70
C TYR A 72 -18.27 -12.40 26.38
N ALA A 73 -17.09 -12.64 25.81
CA ALA A 73 -16.66 -12.06 24.54
C ALA A 73 -17.57 -12.49 23.38
N GLU A 74 -17.96 -13.76 23.33
CA GLU A 74 -18.83 -14.30 22.28
C GLU A 74 -20.26 -13.74 22.38
N TYR A 75 -20.80 -13.60 23.59
CA TYR A 75 -22.08 -12.91 23.77
C TYR A 75 -21.99 -11.43 23.41
N LEU A 76 -20.91 -10.75 23.79
CA LEU A 76 -20.67 -9.36 23.41
C LEU A 76 -20.61 -9.22 21.88
N ASP A 77 -19.84 -10.07 21.20
CA ASP A 77 -19.73 -10.07 19.73
C ASP A 77 -21.10 -10.34 19.08
N HIS A 78 -21.93 -11.22 19.65
CA HIS A 78 -23.31 -11.41 19.20
C HIS A 78 -24.16 -10.14 19.34
N CYS A 79 -24.07 -9.43 20.45
CA CYS A 79 -24.75 -8.15 20.64
C CYS A 79 -24.24 -7.08 19.66
N LEU A 80 -22.95 -7.09 19.32
CA LEU A 80 -22.36 -6.17 18.34
C LEU A 80 -22.71 -6.51 16.90
N GLY A 81 -23.05 -7.77 16.61
CA GLY A 81 -23.56 -8.18 15.30
C GLY A 81 -24.96 -7.65 14.99
N HIS A 82 -25.73 -7.26 16.01
CA HIS A 82 -27.00 -6.56 15.84
C HIS A 82 -26.73 -5.04 15.85
N GLU A 83 -27.25 -4.29 14.87
CA GLU A 83 -26.93 -2.88 14.61
C GLU A 83 -27.09 -1.92 15.82
N ASN A 84 -27.74 -2.35 16.92
CA ASN A 84 -27.82 -1.58 18.15
C ASN A 84 -27.76 -2.47 19.41
N LEU A 85 -26.86 -2.11 20.31
CA LEU A 85 -26.88 -2.55 21.71
C LEU A 85 -28.10 -1.98 22.43
N THR A 86 -29.06 -2.83 22.75
CA THR A 86 -30.28 -2.47 23.49
C THR A 86 -30.03 -2.35 25.00
N ASP A 87 -30.99 -1.79 25.75
CA ASP A 87 -30.93 -1.79 27.22
C ASP A 87 -31.01 -3.22 27.80
N GLU A 88 -31.69 -4.13 27.09
CA GLU A 88 -31.73 -5.54 27.45
C GLU A 88 -30.37 -6.22 27.28
N ASP A 89 -29.67 -5.93 26.18
CA ASP A 89 -28.29 -6.42 25.96
C ASP A 89 -27.34 -5.91 27.06
N ARG A 90 -27.47 -4.63 27.45
CA ARG A 90 -26.69 -4.04 28.55
C ARG A 90 -26.97 -4.75 29.87
N ALA A 91 -28.24 -4.95 30.20
CA ALA A 91 -28.64 -5.66 31.42
C ALA A 91 -28.11 -7.11 31.42
N MET A 92 -28.16 -7.76 30.26
CA MET A 92 -27.65 -9.12 30.09
C MET A 92 -26.13 -9.19 30.22
N LEU A 93 -25.37 -8.30 29.57
CA LEU A 93 -23.92 -8.24 29.70
C LEU A 93 -23.50 -8.00 31.16
N ALA A 94 -24.18 -7.08 31.86
CA ALA A 94 -23.93 -6.83 33.28
C ALA A 94 -24.28 -8.05 34.16
N HIS A 95 -25.31 -8.81 33.79
CA HIS A 95 -25.65 -10.06 34.45
C HIS A 95 -24.62 -11.14 34.18
N LEU A 96 -24.24 -11.36 32.92
CA LEU A 96 -23.26 -12.36 32.49
C LEU A 96 -21.89 -12.10 33.15
N ALA A 97 -21.46 -10.85 33.26
CA ALA A 97 -20.23 -10.49 33.97
C ALA A 97 -20.24 -10.90 35.46
N ARG A 98 -21.36 -10.64 36.14
CA ARG A 98 -21.55 -11.03 37.55
C ARG A 98 -21.66 -12.55 37.70
N ALA A 99 -22.47 -13.17 36.85
CA ALA A 99 -22.67 -14.61 36.82
C ALA A 99 -21.33 -15.31 36.60
N LEU A 100 -20.55 -14.93 35.59
CA LEU A 100 -19.25 -15.51 35.27
C LEU A 100 -18.12 -15.08 36.22
N TRP A 101 -18.37 -14.24 37.22
CA TRP A 101 -17.37 -13.75 38.17
C TRP A 101 -16.16 -13.11 37.46
N LEU A 102 -16.44 -12.17 36.56
CA LEU A 102 -15.43 -11.38 35.86
C LEU A 102 -15.13 -10.09 36.63
N SER A 103 -13.84 -9.79 36.78
CA SER A 103 -13.37 -8.54 37.38
C SER A 103 -13.42 -7.38 36.37
N ALA A 104 -13.27 -6.15 36.87
CA ALA A 104 -13.16 -4.98 36.01
C ALA A 104 -11.98 -5.09 35.03
N ASP A 105 -10.85 -5.66 35.45
CA ASP A 105 -9.69 -5.88 34.58
C ASP A 105 -9.97 -6.92 33.48
N ASP A 106 -10.74 -7.97 33.80
CA ASP A 106 -11.17 -8.95 32.80
C ASP A 106 -12.06 -8.29 31.74
N LEU A 107 -13.01 -7.47 32.17
CA LEU A 107 -13.94 -6.77 31.29
C LEU A 107 -13.22 -5.76 30.41
N ARG A 108 -12.30 -4.97 30.98
CA ARG A 108 -11.51 -3.98 30.23
C ARG A 108 -10.80 -4.61 29.04
N VAL A 109 -10.07 -5.71 29.26
CA VAL A 109 -9.35 -6.41 28.18
C VAL A 109 -10.32 -6.91 27.10
N ILE A 110 -11.48 -7.46 27.48
CA ILE A 110 -12.45 -7.95 26.49
C ILE A 110 -13.07 -6.79 25.70
N HIS A 111 -13.40 -5.69 26.38
CA HIS A 111 -13.99 -4.50 25.79
C HIS A 111 -13.04 -3.79 24.83
N GLU A 112 -11.77 -3.62 25.19
CA GLU A 112 -10.73 -3.10 24.31
C GLU A 112 -10.59 -3.96 23.04
N GLN A 113 -10.57 -5.28 23.20
CA GLN A 113 -10.47 -6.21 22.07
C GLN A 113 -11.71 -6.16 21.17
N ALA A 114 -12.91 -6.10 21.74
CA ALA A 114 -14.15 -5.98 20.99
C ALA A 114 -14.21 -4.66 20.22
N PHE A 115 -13.86 -3.55 20.88
CA PHE A 115 -13.77 -2.24 20.24
C PHE A 115 -12.77 -2.24 19.08
N GLY A 116 -11.56 -2.79 19.28
CA GLY A 116 -10.57 -2.94 18.22
C GLY A 116 -11.07 -3.76 17.04
N ARG A 117 -11.78 -4.88 17.27
CA ARG A 117 -12.39 -5.67 16.17
C ARG A 117 -13.42 -4.85 15.39
N THR A 118 -14.30 -4.12 16.07
CA THR A 118 -15.31 -3.27 15.42
C THR A 118 -14.65 -2.14 14.62
N VAL A 119 -13.65 -1.45 15.20
CA VAL A 119 -12.86 -0.42 14.50
C VAL A 119 -12.20 -0.99 13.25
N SER A 120 -11.56 -2.15 13.35
CA SER A 120 -10.91 -2.81 12.22
C SER A 120 -11.91 -3.16 11.11
N SER A 121 -13.13 -3.59 11.45
CA SER A 121 -14.17 -3.91 10.47
C SER A 121 -14.64 -2.64 9.74
N ILE A 122 -14.90 -1.56 10.47
CA ILE A 122 -15.36 -0.28 9.91
C ILE A 122 -14.30 0.33 8.98
N ILE A 123 -13.04 0.29 9.40
CA ILE A 123 -11.92 0.81 8.60
C ILE A 123 -11.64 -0.07 7.36
N ALA A 124 -12.04 -1.35 7.39
CA ALA A 124 -11.88 -2.24 6.25
C ALA A 124 -12.79 -1.85 5.07
N ASP A 125 -14.01 -1.39 5.34
CA ASP A 125 -15.04 -1.05 4.33
C ASP A 125 -14.79 0.29 3.61
N ASP A 126 -13.58 0.85 3.77
CA ASP A 126 -13.09 2.11 3.22
C ASP A 126 -13.97 3.33 3.53
N CYS A 127 -15.07 3.20 4.27
CA CYS A 127 -15.99 4.27 4.64
C CYS A 127 -16.23 4.32 6.15
N LEU A 128 -16.01 5.49 6.76
CA LEU A 128 -16.61 5.85 8.05
C LEU A 128 -17.84 6.72 7.79
N SER A 129 -18.98 6.08 7.61
CA SER A 129 -20.29 6.72 7.60
C SER A 129 -20.58 7.39 8.95
N LEU A 130 -21.58 8.28 8.95
CA LEU A 130 -22.07 8.88 10.19
C LEU A 130 -22.61 7.82 11.16
N GLU A 131 -23.20 6.75 10.64
CA GLU A 131 -23.75 5.64 11.42
C GLU A 131 -22.64 4.86 12.13
N GLU A 132 -21.52 4.58 11.46
CA GLU A 132 -20.37 3.89 12.05
C GLU A 132 -19.65 4.74 13.10
N ARG A 133 -19.56 6.06 12.88
CA ARG A 133 -19.06 7.00 13.90
C ARG A 133 -19.94 7.01 15.14
N LEU A 134 -21.26 7.01 14.95
CA LEU A 134 -22.23 6.90 16.05
C LEU A 134 -22.16 5.54 16.74
N LEU A 135 -21.93 4.45 16.01
CA LEU A 135 -21.73 3.12 16.54
C LEU A 135 -20.49 3.07 17.43
N LEU A 136 -19.34 3.57 16.97
CA LEU A 136 -18.10 3.64 17.76
C LEU A 136 -18.28 4.49 19.02
N TYR A 137 -18.95 5.64 18.91
CA TYR A 137 -19.25 6.50 20.06
C TYR A 137 -20.17 5.82 21.08
N LYS A 138 -21.26 5.18 20.61
CA LYS A 138 -22.17 4.40 21.46
C LYS A 138 -21.44 3.24 22.11
N LEU A 139 -20.57 2.56 21.37
CA LEU A 139 -19.80 1.41 21.85
C LEU A 139 -18.82 1.82 22.94
N GLN A 140 -18.04 2.88 22.71
CA GLN A 140 -17.14 3.47 23.70
C GLN A 140 -17.87 3.78 25.02
N HIS A 141 -19.02 4.43 24.94
CA HIS A 141 -19.81 4.76 26.14
C HIS A 141 -20.45 3.54 26.80
N THR A 142 -20.92 2.60 26.00
CA THR A 142 -21.58 1.37 26.51
C THR A 142 -20.59 0.45 27.20
N LEU A 143 -19.35 0.37 26.69
CA LEU A 143 -18.29 -0.43 27.27
C LEU A 143 -17.51 0.31 28.36
N HIS A 144 -17.83 1.57 28.63
CA HIS A 144 -17.14 2.42 29.60
C HIS A 144 -15.61 2.47 29.37
N LEU A 145 -15.20 2.48 28.10
CA LEU A 145 -13.80 2.61 27.72
C LEU A 145 -13.30 4.02 28.03
N ASP A 146 -12.06 4.12 28.48
CA ASP A 146 -11.41 5.41 28.65
C ASP A 146 -11.32 6.13 27.28
N PRO A 147 -11.68 7.42 27.20
CA PRO A 147 -11.60 8.14 25.93
C PRO A 147 -10.21 8.22 25.30
N GLY A 148 -9.16 8.24 26.12
CA GLY A 148 -7.78 8.18 25.63
C GLY A 148 -7.45 6.83 25.02
N GLU A 149 -7.78 5.74 25.71
CA GLU A 149 -7.55 4.36 25.23
C GLU A 149 -8.33 4.08 23.93
N ALA A 150 -9.61 4.48 23.87
CA ALA A 150 -10.43 4.30 22.66
C ALA A 150 -9.87 5.09 21.46
N ASN A 151 -9.41 6.33 21.69
CA ASN A 151 -8.79 7.15 20.65
C ASN A 151 -7.46 6.56 20.18
N GLU A 152 -6.64 6.03 21.08
CA GLU A 152 -5.37 5.38 20.73
C GLU A 152 -5.58 4.12 19.86
N VAL A 153 -6.57 3.29 20.20
CA VAL A 153 -6.92 2.11 19.40
C VAL A 153 -7.39 2.54 18.00
N TYR A 154 -8.27 3.55 17.92
CA TYR A 154 -8.73 4.08 16.64
C TYR A 154 -7.59 4.63 15.80
N GLU A 155 -6.75 5.53 16.35
CA GLU A 155 -5.63 6.14 15.64
C GLU A 155 -4.62 5.10 15.14
N THR A 156 -4.33 4.08 15.96
CA THR A 156 -3.41 3.01 15.61
C THR A 156 -3.91 2.23 14.39
N MET A 157 -5.18 1.82 14.41
CA MET A 157 -5.79 1.07 13.31
C MET A 157 -5.96 1.91 12.04
N ALA A 158 -6.37 3.17 12.19
CA ALA A 158 -6.49 4.11 11.08
C ALA A 158 -5.14 4.36 10.40
N ARG A 159 -4.07 4.53 11.18
CA ARG A 159 -2.71 4.68 10.66
C ARG A 159 -2.22 3.41 9.97
N GLU A 160 -2.50 2.23 10.53
CA GLU A 160 -2.14 0.96 9.90
C GLU A 160 -2.80 0.80 8.53
N LYS A 161 -4.11 1.05 8.43
CA LYS A 161 -4.84 1.02 7.15
C LYS A 161 -4.25 2.00 6.13
N LEU A 162 -4.01 3.25 6.53
CA LEU A 162 -3.39 4.26 5.66
C LEU A 162 -2.03 3.78 5.14
N LEU A 163 -1.20 3.20 6.00
CA LEU A 163 0.11 2.67 5.61
C LEU A 163 0.01 1.46 4.68
N VAL A 164 -0.99 0.60 4.84
CA VAL A 164 -1.25 -0.51 3.90
C VAL A 164 -1.65 0.01 2.53
N THR A 165 -2.55 1.00 2.45
CA THR A 165 -2.94 1.64 1.19
C THR A 165 -1.73 2.30 0.52
N VAL A 166 -0.93 3.05 1.27
CA VAL A 166 0.31 3.66 0.77
C VAL A 166 1.31 2.60 0.28
N ALA A 167 1.49 1.50 1.03
CA ALA A 167 2.38 0.42 0.61
C ALA A 167 1.91 -0.23 -0.70
N ARG A 168 0.60 -0.41 -0.87
CA ARG A 168 -0.01 -0.92 -2.11
C ARG A 168 0.22 0.02 -3.28
N ALA A 169 -0.03 1.32 -3.10
CA ALA A 169 0.24 2.33 -4.13
C ALA A 169 1.73 2.38 -4.51
N LEU A 170 2.64 2.17 -3.56
CA LEU A 170 4.07 2.18 -3.80
C LEU A 170 4.64 0.85 -4.33
N CYS A 171 3.83 -0.21 -4.50
CA CYS A 171 4.31 -1.54 -4.90
C CYS A 171 5.00 -1.57 -6.27
N ASP A 172 4.50 -0.81 -7.24
CA ASP A 172 5.11 -0.69 -8.58
C ASP A 172 6.18 0.42 -8.64
N GLY A 173 6.39 1.12 -7.52
CA GLY A 173 7.27 2.27 -7.40
C GLY A 173 6.76 3.53 -8.12
N GLU A 174 5.52 3.55 -8.58
CA GLU A 174 4.86 4.69 -9.18
C GLU A 174 3.83 5.25 -8.18
N LEU A 175 3.32 6.44 -8.47
CA LEU A 175 2.12 6.94 -7.79
C LEU A 175 1.32 7.69 -8.83
N SER A 176 0.22 7.09 -9.26
CA SER A 176 -0.73 7.70 -10.17
C SER A 176 -1.52 8.82 -9.51
N THR A 177 -2.21 9.63 -10.31
CA THR A 177 -3.12 10.66 -9.79
C THR A 177 -4.29 10.04 -9.03
N GLU A 178 -4.81 8.90 -9.50
CA GLU A 178 -5.92 8.19 -8.85
C GLU A 178 -5.49 7.65 -7.47
N GLU A 179 -4.30 7.05 -7.37
CA GLU A 179 -3.77 6.55 -6.08
C GLU A 179 -3.43 7.69 -5.11
N ALA A 180 -2.94 8.83 -5.63
CA ALA A 180 -2.71 10.01 -4.80
C ALA A 180 -4.02 10.58 -4.23
N GLU A 181 -5.06 10.67 -5.07
CA GLU A 181 -6.40 11.09 -4.65
C GLU A 181 -7.02 10.11 -3.65
N GLU A 182 -6.80 8.79 -3.82
CA GLU A 182 -7.23 7.76 -2.88
C GLU A 182 -6.59 7.95 -1.49
N ILE A 183 -5.27 8.19 -1.44
CA ILE A 183 -4.54 8.43 -0.19
C ILE A 183 -5.04 9.72 0.48
N GLU A 184 -5.14 10.83 -0.26
CA GLU A 184 -5.63 12.11 0.28
C GLU A 184 -7.08 11.99 0.81
N ALA A 185 -7.95 11.29 0.07
CA ALA A 185 -9.31 11.03 0.51
C ALA A 185 -9.34 10.19 1.78
N LEU A 186 -8.47 9.19 1.90
CA LEU A 186 -8.37 8.35 3.09
C LEU A 186 -7.86 9.13 4.31
N GLU A 187 -6.84 9.98 4.15
CA GLU A 187 -6.35 10.86 5.21
C GLU A 187 -7.46 11.77 5.76
N ALA A 188 -8.22 12.42 4.87
CA ALA A 188 -9.30 13.31 5.25
C ALA A 188 -10.46 12.58 5.96
N ARG A 189 -10.71 11.31 5.60
CA ARG A 189 -11.82 10.53 6.15
C ARG A 189 -11.50 9.92 7.50
N LEU A 190 -10.27 9.45 7.68
CA LEU A 190 -9.79 8.85 8.91
C LEU A 190 -9.28 9.90 9.93
N ASP A 191 -9.05 11.14 9.49
CA ASP A 191 -8.40 12.21 10.25
C ASP A 191 -6.99 11.82 10.72
N VAL A 192 -6.25 11.12 9.85
CA VAL A 192 -4.88 10.67 10.10
C VAL A 192 -3.99 11.10 8.95
N ARG A 193 -2.76 11.52 9.25
CA ARG A 193 -1.76 11.91 8.24
C ARG A 193 -0.70 10.86 8.01
N VAL A 194 -0.21 10.81 6.78
CA VAL A 194 0.96 10.05 6.37
C VAL A 194 2.19 10.60 7.11
N PRO A 195 3.08 9.74 7.64
CA PRO A 195 4.32 10.20 8.25
C PRO A 195 5.24 10.88 7.23
N GLU A 196 5.93 11.96 7.61
CA GLU A 196 6.84 12.75 6.75
C GLU A 196 7.85 11.89 5.95
N ARG A 197 8.40 10.85 6.58
CA ARG A 197 9.34 9.91 5.90
C ARG A 197 8.72 9.22 4.67
N VAL A 198 7.42 8.96 4.72
CA VAL A 198 6.65 8.27 3.67
C VAL A 198 6.20 9.27 2.60
N GLU A 199 5.88 10.51 2.98
CA GLU A 199 5.60 11.60 2.02
C GLU A 199 6.76 11.76 1.02
N VAL A 200 8.01 11.73 1.50
CA VAL A 200 9.20 11.78 0.63
C VAL A 200 9.24 10.63 -0.38
N MET A 201 8.73 9.44 -0.02
CA MET A 201 8.66 8.29 -0.90
C MET A 201 7.56 8.45 -1.95
N LEU A 202 6.37 8.89 -1.54
CA LEU A 202 5.24 9.21 -2.42
C LEU A 202 5.61 10.28 -3.45
N ASP A 203 6.30 11.33 -3.01
CA ASP A 203 6.83 12.40 -3.87
C ASP A 203 7.76 11.88 -4.97
N ARG A 204 8.65 10.94 -4.61
CA ARG A 204 9.54 10.29 -5.58
C ARG A 204 8.77 9.42 -6.56
N ALA A 205 7.78 8.67 -6.08
CA ALA A 205 6.95 7.81 -6.90
C ALA A 205 6.08 8.61 -7.88
N ALA A 206 5.46 9.70 -7.43
CA ALA A 206 4.69 10.64 -8.25
C ALA A 206 5.55 11.28 -9.34
N ARG A 207 6.79 11.68 -9.02
CA ARG A 207 7.75 12.17 -10.03
C ARG A 207 8.02 11.12 -11.10
N ARG A 208 8.24 9.85 -10.71
CA ARG A 208 8.46 8.76 -11.68
C ARG A 208 7.24 8.52 -12.56
N TRP A 209 6.04 8.53 -11.97
CA TRP A 209 4.80 8.39 -12.71
C TRP A 209 4.60 9.55 -13.70
N ARG A 210 4.83 10.80 -13.31
CA ARG A 210 4.75 11.97 -14.21
C ARG A 210 5.72 11.87 -15.38
N LEU A 211 6.94 11.38 -15.15
CA LEU A 211 7.92 11.15 -16.22
C LEU A 211 7.44 10.10 -17.23
N ARG A 212 6.73 9.06 -16.75
CA ARG A 212 6.23 7.95 -17.58
C ARG A 212 4.88 8.23 -18.24
N HIS A 213 3.98 8.93 -17.57
CA HIS A 213 2.56 9.04 -17.93
C HIS A 213 2.06 10.48 -18.13
N GLY A 214 2.63 11.50 -17.48
CA GLY A 214 2.14 12.89 -17.56
C GLY A 214 2.54 13.59 -18.86
N ALA A 215 1.72 14.45 -19.48
CA ALA A 215 2.08 15.18 -20.70
C ALA A 215 3.42 15.94 -20.54
N LEU A 216 4.33 15.86 -21.54
CA LEU A 216 5.59 16.62 -21.51
C LEU A 216 5.25 18.11 -21.40
N GLN A 217 5.73 18.77 -20.35
CA GLN A 217 5.48 20.18 -20.13
C GLN A 217 6.36 21.01 -21.06
N PRO A 218 5.80 22.06 -21.71
CA PRO A 218 6.60 22.98 -22.50
C PRO A 218 7.73 23.58 -21.64
N THR A 219 8.95 23.55 -22.16
CA THR A 219 10.15 24.16 -21.56
C THR A 219 10.73 25.16 -22.55
N ASP A 220 11.34 26.23 -22.05
CA ASP A 220 12.03 27.21 -22.87
C ASP A 220 13.24 26.57 -23.57
N VAL A 221 13.37 26.86 -24.86
CA VAL A 221 14.44 26.38 -25.74
C VAL A 221 15.06 27.55 -26.48
N PHE A 222 16.35 27.45 -26.80
CA PHE A 222 17.10 28.46 -27.53
C PHE A 222 16.79 28.44 -29.04
N VAL A 223 16.38 27.29 -29.58
CA VAL A 223 15.97 27.19 -30.98
C VAL A 223 14.67 27.96 -31.24
N ARG A 224 14.62 28.66 -32.37
CA ARG A 224 13.39 29.32 -32.82
C ARG A 224 12.31 28.27 -33.13
N LEU A 225 11.23 28.31 -32.34
CA LEU A 225 10.06 27.45 -32.49
C LEU A 225 9.23 27.82 -33.73
N LEU A 226 8.77 26.80 -34.45
CA LEU A 226 7.79 26.93 -35.53
C LEU A 226 6.36 27.02 -34.97
N PRO A 227 5.36 27.46 -35.76
CA PRO A 227 3.96 27.44 -35.33
C PRO A 227 3.51 26.03 -34.89
N GLY A 228 2.93 25.93 -33.69
CA GLY A 228 2.52 24.67 -33.08
C GLY A 228 3.68 23.75 -32.68
N GLU A 229 4.88 24.29 -32.53
CA GLU A 229 6.04 23.59 -31.98
C GLU A 229 6.27 24.00 -30.52
N PHE A 230 6.52 23.01 -29.66
CA PHE A 230 6.78 23.22 -28.24
C PHE A 230 8.11 22.57 -27.87
N GLY A 231 8.96 23.28 -27.14
CA GLY A 231 10.16 22.71 -26.53
C GLY A 231 9.79 21.84 -25.33
N TYR A 232 10.48 20.71 -25.14
CA TYR A 232 10.23 19.79 -24.02
C TYR A 232 11.47 19.54 -23.17
N PHE A 233 12.65 19.86 -23.69
CA PHE A 233 13.92 19.61 -23.00
C PHE A 233 15.02 20.50 -23.58
N SER A 234 15.84 21.07 -22.72
CA SER A 234 17.06 21.80 -23.08
C SER A 234 18.13 21.53 -22.02
N THR A 235 19.31 21.08 -22.42
CA THR A 235 20.43 20.83 -21.49
C THR A 235 21.78 20.98 -22.21
N PRO A 236 22.83 21.43 -21.50
CA PRO A 236 24.19 21.29 -22.00
C PRO A 236 24.61 19.83 -22.16
N GLY A 237 25.37 19.56 -23.21
CA GLY A 237 25.89 18.24 -23.46
C GLY A 237 26.84 18.21 -24.63
N TRP A 238 27.21 16.99 -25.00
CA TRP A 238 28.03 16.76 -26.17
C TRP A 238 27.42 15.69 -27.06
N TRP A 239 27.76 15.76 -28.35
CA TRP A 239 27.40 14.72 -29.30
C TRP A 239 28.56 14.35 -30.20
N ARG A 240 28.53 13.11 -30.69
CA ARG A 240 29.56 12.60 -31.60
C ARG A 240 28.99 11.56 -32.53
N GLU A 241 29.45 11.57 -33.78
CA GLU A 241 29.08 10.56 -34.77
C GLU A 241 29.66 9.19 -34.39
N LEU A 242 28.94 8.14 -34.72
CA LEU A 242 29.25 6.77 -34.35
C LEU A 242 29.29 5.88 -35.59
N ASN A 243 30.35 5.08 -35.73
CA ASN A 243 30.37 3.99 -36.70
C ASN A 243 29.65 2.78 -36.11
N TYR A 244 28.38 2.60 -36.48
CA TYR A 244 27.54 1.55 -35.92
C TYR A 244 28.03 0.13 -36.26
N ALA A 245 28.55 -0.09 -37.47
CA ALA A 245 29.12 -1.38 -37.85
C ALA A 245 30.30 -1.75 -36.94
N ARG A 246 31.16 -0.79 -36.63
CA ARG A 246 32.30 -0.98 -35.72
C ARG A 246 31.85 -1.21 -34.27
N LEU A 247 30.83 -0.50 -33.79
CA LEU A 247 30.25 -0.73 -32.46
C LEU A 247 29.76 -2.19 -32.32
N ARG A 248 29.04 -2.70 -33.31
CA ARG A 248 28.50 -4.07 -33.31
C ARG A 248 29.59 -5.13 -33.24
N VAL A 249 30.73 -4.90 -33.89
CA VAL A 249 31.89 -5.80 -33.81
C VAL A 249 32.51 -5.74 -32.40
N LEU A 250 32.70 -4.54 -31.84
CA LEU A 250 33.32 -4.35 -30.53
C LEU A 250 32.47 -4.88 -29.37
N LEU A 251 31.14 -4.79 -29.47
CA LEU A 251 30.20 -5.31 -28.48
C LEU A 251 29.60 -6.65 -28.89
N GLY A 252 30.26 -7.41 -29.77
CA GLY A 252 29.75 -8.67 -30.30
C GLY A 252 29.38 -9.70 -29.23
N GLN A 253 30.10 -9.70 -28.10
CA GLN A 253 29.81 -10.56 -26.95
C GLN A 253 28.48 -10.24 -26.22
N TYR A 254 27.92 -9.04 -26.46
CA TYR A 254 26.64 -8.58 -25.90
C TYR A 254 25.54 -8.50 -26.96
N ARG A 255 25.70 -9.20 -28.09
CA ARG A 255 24.78 -9.14 -29.24
C ARG A 255 23.32 -9.38 -28.84
N ASP A 256 23.07 -10.36 -27.96
CA ASP A 256 21.71 -10.70 -27.52
C ASP A 256 21.10 -9.59 -26.64
N LYS A 257 21.89 -8.97 -25.76
CA LYS A 257 21.46 -7.81 -24.97
C LYS A 257 21.11 -6.61 -25.86
N ILE A 258 21.95 -6.33 -26.86
CA ILE A 258 21.72 -5.22 -27.81
C ILE A 258 20.44 -5.47 -28.61
N HIS A 259 20.21 -6.69 -29.09
CA HIS A 259 18.98 -7.03 -29.82
C HIS A 259 17.72 -6.90 -28.97
N ARG A 260 17.81 -7.16 -27.66
CA ARG A 260 16.71 -6.97 -26.70
C ARG A 260 16.56 -5.52 -26.21
N GLY A 261 17.45 -4.60 -26.59
CA GLY A 261 17.45 -3.21 -26.13
C GLY A 261 17.99 -3.01 -24.72
N GLU A 262 18.53 -4.06 -24.07
CA GLU A 262 19.15 -4.05 -22.74
C GLU A 262 20.56 -3.46 -22.80
N THR A 263 20.67 -2.19 -23.18
CA THR A 263 21.95 -1.52 -23.46
C THR A 263 22.41 -0.56 -22.36
N ALA A 264 21.55 -0.34 -21.35
CA ALA A 264 21.71 0.68 -20.30
C ALA A 264 22.97 0.55 -19.44
N ASP A 265 23.45 -0.68 -19.23
CA ASP A 265 24.66 -1.03 -18.49
C ASP A 265 25.91 -1.10 -19.39
N LEU A 266 25.74 -1.07 -20.72
CA LEU A 266 26.82 -1.19 -21.68
C LEU A 266 27.48 0.16 -21.93
N TYR A 267 28.79 0.14 -22.11
CA TYR A 267 29.58 1.32 -22.43
C TYR A 267 29.94 1.34 -23.92
N ILE A 268 29.72 2.46 -24.61
CA ILE A 268 30.13 2.64 -26.01
C ILE A 268 31.65 2.89 -26.05
N PRO A 269 32.47 1.99 -26.64
CA PRO A 269 33.91 2.14 -26.64
C PRO A 269 34.38 3.32 -27.50
N GLU A 270 35.43 4.04 -27.08
CA GLU A 270 36.01 5.18 -27.81
C GLU A 270 36.35 4.85 -29.28
N LYS A 271 36.81 3.63 -29.54
CA LYS A 271 37.16 3.16 -30.89
C LYS A 271 35.96 3.13 -31.87
N ALA A 272 34.72 3.16 -31.38
CA ALA A 272 33.52 3.13 -32.21
C ALA A 272 33.15 4.50 -32.77
N PHE A 273 33.64 5.60 -32.19
CA PHE A 273 33.30 6.94 -32.60
C PHE A 273 34.06 7.39 -33.85
N LEU A 274 33.42 8.28 -34.62
CA LEU A 274 34.02 8.94 -35.76
C LEU A 274 34.53 10.33 -35.33
N GLY A 275 35.65 10.77 -35.91
CA GLY A 275 36.30 12.03 -35.56
C GLY A 275 37.15 11.96 -34.28
N ARG A 276 37.88 13.04 -33.98
CA ARG A 276 38.84 13.10 -32.86
C ARG A 276 38.28 13.77 -31.59
N LYS A 277 37.23 14.60 -31.70
CA LYS A 277 36.67 15.33 -30.55
C LYS A 277 35.13 15.34 -30.60
N PRO A 278 34.46 15.27 -29.45
CA PRO A 278 33.02 15.49 -29.37
C PRO A 278 32.69 16.94 -29.72
N HIS A 279 31.46 17.16 -30.20
CA HIS A 279 30.90 18.49 -30.37
C HIS A 279 30.21 18.87 -29.06
N ASP A 280 30.69 19.91 -28.40
CA ASP A 280 30.08 20.44 -27.18
C ASP A 280 29.04 21.50 -27.54
N GLY A 281 27.94 21.55 -26.77
CA GLY A 281 26.87 22.51 -27.02
C GLY A 281 25.62 22.27 -26.18
N HIS A 282 24.46 22.59 -26.75
CA HIS A 282 23.15 22.34 -26.15
C HIS A 282 22.35 21.34 -26.98
N ILE A 283 21.69 20.44 -26.28
CA ILE A 283 20.79 19.44 -26.84
C ILE A 283 19.38 19.85 -26.48
N GLU A 284 18.55 20.09 -27.50
CA GLU A 284 17.16 20.48 -27.30
C GLU A 284 16.21 19.57 -28.04
N ILE A 285 15.08 19.27 -27.42
CA ILE A 285 14.04 18.42 -27.99
C ILE A 285 12.74 19.19 -28.00
N THR A 286 12.10 19.23 -29.17
CA THR A 286 10.75 19.76 -29.34
C THR A 286 9.79 18.63 -29.70
N ASN A 287 8.49 18.93 -29.81
CA ASN A 287 7.51 17.99 -30.36
C ASN A 287 7.72 17.63 -31.85
N LYS A 288 8.65 18.27 -32.56
CA LYS A 288 8.89 18.05 -34.00
C LYS A 288 10.36 17.78 -34.34
N ARG A 289 11.31 18.29 -33.57
CA ARG A 289 12.72 18.33 -33.91
C ARG A 289 13.63 18.00 -32.72
N LEU A 290 14.77 17.40 -33.02
CA LEU A 290 15.96 17.39 -32.18
C LEU A 290 16.91 18.47 -32.71
N ALA A 291 17.29 19.43 -31.86
CA ALA A 291 18.23 20.48 -32.20
C ALA A 291 19.54 20.30 -31.44
N LEU A 292 20.65 20.34 -32.17
CA LEU A 292 22.00 20.30 -31.62
C LEU A 292 22.66 21.66 -31.89
N LEU A 293 22.77 22.45 -30.83
CA LEU A 293 23.27 23.84 -30.88
C LEU A 293 24.76 23.86 -30.55
N ARG A 294 25.60 24.27 -31.49
CA ARG A 294 27.05 24.30 -31.32
C ARG A 294 27.55 25.73 -31.13
N GLY A 295 27.43 26.25 -29.90
CA GLY A 295 27.89 27.62 -29.59
C GLY A 295 27.32 28.66 -30.56
N ASN A 296 28.18 29.31 -31.34
CA ASN A 296 27.81 30.33 -32.33
C ASN A 296 27.54 29.78 -33.75
N ASP A 297 27.69 28.47 -34.00
CA ASP A 297 27.39 27.86 -35.29
C ASP A 297 25.87 27.69 -35.48
N GLU A 298 25.41 27.56 -36.74
CA GLU A 298 24.01 27.25 -37.03
C GLU A 298 23.60 25.91 -36.38
N PRO A 299 22.39 25.83 -35.77
CA PRO A 299 21.90 24.61 -35.16
C PRO A 299 21.74 23.49 -36.19
N VAL A 300 22.22 22.31 -35.84
CA VAL A 300 21.93 21.10 -36.62
C VAL A 300 20.57 20.57 -36.18
N LEU A 301 19.61 20.58 -37.12
CA LEU A 301 18.22 20.20 -36.86
C LEU A 301 17.90 18.86 -37.49
N TYR A 302 17.42 17.92 -36.68
CA TYR A 302 16.88 16.64 -37.13
C TYR A 302 15.38 16.60 -36.88
N SER A 303 14.60 16.19 -37.89
CA SER A 303 13.18 15.89 -37.69
C SER A 303 13.04 14.65 -36.81
N LEU A 304 12.15 14.67 -35.83
CA LEU A 304 11.89 13.48 -35.00
C LEU A 304 11.40 12.29 -35.86
N PHE A 305 10.63 12.55 -36.91
CA PHE A 305 10.18 11.53 -37.87
C PHE A 305 11.32 10.88 -38.67
N SER A 306 12.52 11.47 -38.63
CA SER A 306 13.71 10.92 -39.26
C SER A 306 14.52 10.04 -38.30
N LEU A 307 14.22 10.02 -37.00
CA LEU A 307 14.90 9.15 -36.05
C LEU A 307 14.25 7.77 -36.10
N VAL A 308 15.07 6.74 -36.26
CA VAL A 308 14.65 5.35 -36.48
C VAL A 308 14.89 4.48 -35.25
N GLY A 309 15.82 4.87 -34.38
CA GLY A 309 16.13 4.11 -33.18
C GLY A 309 16.82 4.96 -32.12
N VAL A 310 16.47 4.70 -30.85
CA VAL A 310 17.06 5.35 -29.68
C VAL A 310 17.35 4.29 -28.62
N GLU A 311 18.59 4.24 -28.16
CA GLU A 311 19.08 3.27 -27.17
C GLU A 311 19.89 4.00 -26.10
N ARG A 312 19.71 3.63 -24.83
CA ARG A 312 20.50 4.19 -23.73
C ARG A 312 21.70 3.31 -23.44
N TYR A 313 22.87 3.91 -23.38
CA TYR A 313 24.11 3.32 -22.91
C TYR A 313 24.56 4.02 -21.61
N ALA A 314 25.50 3.42 -20.89
CA ALA A 314 26.05 3.98 -19.66
C ALA A 314 26.69 5.37 -19.86
N ASN A 315 27.21 5.63 -21.07
CA ASN A 315 27.90 6.87 -21.43
C ASN A 315 27.20 7.72 -22.49
N GLY A 316 25.90 7.53 -22.69
CA GLY A 316 25.12 8.39 -23.59
C GLY A 316 23.90 7.70 -24.19
N VAL A 317 23.18 8.44 -25.02
CA VAL A 317 22.01 7.98 -25.77
C VAL A 317 22.38 7.86 -27.24
N ARG A 318 22.34 6.66 -27.79
CA ARG A 318 22.54 6.40 -29.21
C ARG A 318 21.27 6.75 -29.97
N ILE A 319 21.41 7.51 -31.04
CA ILE A 319 20.32 7.87 -31.96
C ILE A 319 20.69 7.45 -33.38
N SER A 320 19.79 6.76 -34.05
CA SER A 320 19.89 6.41 -35.47
C SER A 320 18.95 7.30 -36.29
N VAL A 321 19.46 7.92 -37.34
CA VAL A 321 18.70 8.75 -38.28
C VAL A 321 18.54 7.99 -39.60
N LYS A 322 17.43 8.21 -40.32
CA LYS A 322 17.22 7.69 -41.67
C LYS A 322 18.41 8.04 -42.56
N GLY A 323 18.95 7.06 -43.27
CA GLY A 323 20.18 7.20 -44.07
C GLY A 323 21.47 6.78 -43.36
N ASP A 324 21.37 5.83 -42.42
CA ASP A 324 22.49 5.15 -41.73
C ASP A 324 23.42 6.03 -40.87
N ARG A 325 23.06 7.30 -40.63
CA ARG A 325 23.80 8.15 -39.70
C ARG A 325 23.42 7.83 -38.26
N THR A 326 24.42 7.56 -37.43
CA THR A 326 24.23 7.26 -36.02
C THR A 326 25.07 8.21 -35.18
N PHE A 327 24.50 8.74 -34.11
CA PHE A 327 25.17 9.65 -33.19
C PHE A 327 24.95 9.20 -31.76
N VAL A 328 25.80 9.66 -30.86
CA VAL A 328 25.60 9.53 -29.41
C VAL A 328 25.48 10.93 -28.84
N LEU A 329 24.46 11.12 -28.01
CA LEU A 329 24.25 12.32 -27.20
C LEU A 329 24.56 12.02 -25.74
N ASN A 330 25.21 12.93 -25.03
CA ASN A 330 25.45 12.79 -23.60
C ASN A 330 25.18 14.13 -22.92
N ALA A 331 24.33 14.09 -21.90
CA ALA A 331 23.90 15.25 -21.13
C ALA A 331 24.35 15.16 -19.66
N GLY A 332 25.45 14.46 -19.38
CA GLY A 332 25.94 14.25 -18.02
C GLY A 332 24.88 13.59 -17.12
N SER A 333 24.52 14.27 -16.03
CA SER A 333 23.48 13.84 -15.07
C SER A 333 22.11 13.65 -15.71
N ASP A 334 21.81 14.39 -16.78
CA ASP A 334 20.48 14.44 -17.39
C ASP A 334 20.31 13.42 -18.52
N THR A 335 21.31 12.58 -18.77
CA THR A 335 21.29 11.59 -19.87
C THR A 335 20.09 10.63 -19.77
N LYS A 336 19.64 10.29 -18.56
CA LYS A 336 18.43 9.47 -18.35
C LYS A 336 17.17 10.22 -18.78
N THR A 337 17.05 11.48 -18.38
CA THR A 337 15.94 12.36 -18.75
C THR A 337 15.90 12.59 -20.26
N LEU A 338 17.06 12.85 -20.88
CA LEU A 338 17.22 12.97 -22.32
C LEU A 338 16.70 11.73 -23.07
N TYR A 339 17.09 10.52 -22.63
CA TYR A 339 16.60 9.27 -23.20
C TYR A 339 15.08 9.15 -23.09
N ALA A 340 14.53 9.41 -21.89
CA ALA A 340 13.09 9.29 -21.65
C ALA A 340 12.27 10.24 -22.55
N VAL A 341 12.70 11.51 -22.66
CA VAL A 341 12.04 12.50 -23.52
C VAL A 341 12.13 12.10 -25.00
N LEU A 342 13.31 11.69 -25.49
CA LEU A 342 13.48 11.24 -26.88
C LEU A 342 12.66 10.01 -27.21
N TYR A 343 12.72 9.00 -26.35
CA TYR A 343 12.02 7.74 -26.57
C TYR A 343 10.51 7.97 -26.69
N ARG A 344 9.97 8.81 -25.80
CA ARG A 344 8.56 9.20 -25.81
C ARG A 344 8.17 10.06 -27.01
N ALA A 345 9.02 11.00 -27.41
CA ALA A 345 8.80 11.83 -28.58
C ALA A 345 8.77 10.99 -29.88
N LEU A 346 9.44 9.83 -29.90
CA LEU A 346 9.46 8.90 -31.03
C LEU A 346 8.38 7.82 -30.98
N HIS A 347 7.95 7.43 -29.78
CA HIS A 347 6.96 6.37 -29.57
C HIS A 347 5.82 6.89 -28.69
N PRO A 348 4.98 7.79 -29.22
CA PRO A 348 3.83 8.28 -28.48
C PRO A 348 2.93 7.10 -28.07
N GLY A 349 2.74 6.91 -26.76
CA GLY A 349 1.89 5.85 -26.21
C GLY A 349 2.57 4.50 -25.90
N ARG A 350 3.90 4.37 -26.02
CA ARG A 350 4.64 3.19 -25.54
C ARG A 350 5.34 3.46 -24.22
N ALA A 351 5.21 2.53 -23.28
CA ALA A 351 5.98 2.53 -22.03
C ALA A 351 7.49 2.45 -22.34
N LEU A 352 8.30 3.09 -21.48
CA LEU A 352 9.75 2.93 -21.53
C LEU A 352 10.11 1.45 -21.30
N PRO A 353 11.05 0.88 -22.05
CA PRO A 353 11.49 -0.49 -21.82
C PRO A 353 12.06 -0.62 -20.40
N HIS A 354 11.73 -1.71 -19.70
CA HIS A 354 12.24 -1.99 -18.35
C HIS A 354 13.78 -1.97 -18.37
N GLY A 355 14.38 -1.01 -17.66
CA GLY A 355 15.84 -0.75 -17.64
C GLY A 355 16.28 0.58 -18.25
N GLY A 356 15.35 1.36 -18.82
CA GLY A 356 15.55 2.74 -19.29
C GLY A 356 16.02 3.73 -18.23
#